data_AF-A0A6M3JQC9-F1
#
_entry.id   AF-A0A6M3JQC9-F1
#
_cell.length_a   1.000
_cell.length_b   1.000
_cell.length_c   1.000
_cell.angle_alpha   90.00
_cell.angle_beta   90.00
_cell.angle_gamma   90.00
#
_symmetry.space_group_name_H-M   'P 1'
#
loop_
_entity.id
_entity.type
_entity.pdbx_description
1 polymer ?
#
loop_
_entity_poly.entity_id
_entity_poly.type
_entity_poly.pdbx_seq_one_letter_code
_entity_poly.pdbx_strand_id
1 'polypeptide(L)'
;MSISIKSRKAKGRNFQQWVAQKISDMLEIPWGKDELIRSREMGQSGTDISLIGEALKLFPYAVEIKHQETWAIPSWIKQAKSNQKKDSEWLLFVKKNNEKPIVVIDAEVFFDLYKRLLNWENPVEER
;
A
#
# COMPACT_ATOMS: atom_id res chain seq x y z
N MET A 1 -21.84 -0.72 21.62
CA MET A 1 -20.60 -0.72 22.43
C MET A 1 -19.46 -0.15 21.60
N SER A 2 -18.71 0.82 22.12
CA SER A 2 -17.54 1.38 21.42
C SER A 2 -16.37 0.40 21.49
N ILE A 3 -15.69 0.17 20.35
CA ILE A 3 -14.48 -0.65 20.30
C ILE A 3 -13.38 0.00 21.15
N SER A 4 -12.71 -0.81 21.98
CA SER A 4 -11.58 -0.35 22.79
C SER A 4 -10.44 0.17 21.90
N ILE A 5 -9.69 1.16 22.39
CA ILE A 5 -8.54 1.70 21.67
C ILE A 5 -7.54 0.59 21.32
N LYS A 6 -7.31 -0.36 22.25
CA LYS A 6 -6.43 -1.51 22.05
C LYS A 6 -6.90 -2.37 20.87
N SER A 7 -8.19 -2.67 20.78
CA SER A 7 -8.75 -3.48 19.69
C SER A 7 -8.64 -2.75 18.34
N ARG A 8 -8.91 -1.44 18.29
CA ARG A 8 -8.74 -0.64 17.07
C ARG A 8 -7.29 -0.63 16.58
N LYS A 9 -6.33 -0.42 17.49
CA LYS A 9 -4.90 -0.46 17.18
C LYS A 9 -4.47 -1.86 16.72
N ALA A 10 -5.01 -2.92 17.31
CA ALA A 10 -4.71 -4.30 16.92
C ALA A 10 -5.20 -4.60 15.49
N LYS A 11 -6.42 -4.18 15.12
CA LYS A 11 -6.95 -4.33 13.76
C LYS A 11 -6.05 -3.67 12.71
N GLY A 12 -5.63 -2.43 12.96
CA GLY A 12 -4.71 -1.71 12.09
C GLY A 12 -3.39 -2.46 11.88
N ARG A 13 -2.74 -2.88 12.98
CA ARG A 13 -1.49 -3.66 12.91
C ARG A 13 -1.65 -4.98 12.16
N ASN A 14 -2.72 -5.73 12.44
CA ASN A 14 -2.97 -6.99 11.75
C ASN A 14 -3.16 -6.79 10.24
N PHE A 15 -3.82 -5.70 9.84
CA PHE A 15 -3.99 -5.39 8.43
C PHE A 15 -2.67 -4.95 7.77
N GLN A 16 -1.84 -4.17 8.48
CA GLN A 16 -0.48 -3.83 8.02
C GLN A 16 0.38 -5.08 7.81
N GLN A 17 0.40 -6.00 8.77
CA GLN A 17 1.13 -7.27 8.67
C GLN A 17 0.62 -8.14 7.52
N TRP A 18 -0.70 -8.19 7.31
CA TRP A 18 -1.29 -8.91 6.19
C TRP A 18 -0.83 -8.34 4.83
N VAL A 19 -0.80 -7.01 4.67
CA VAL A 19 -0.28 -6.37 3.44
C VAL A 19 1.21 -6.66 3.27
N ALA A 20 2.02 -6.56 4.34
CA ALA A 20 3.45 -6.88 4.30
C ALA A 20 3.68 -8.32 3.82
N GLN A 21 2.93 -9.29 4.36
CA GLN A 21 2.99 -10.69 3.93
C GLN A 21 2.60 -10.84 2.45
N LYS A 22 1.56 -10.14 1.97
CA LYS A 22 1.17 -10.22 0.55
C LYS A 22 2.22 -9.68 -0.41
N ILE A 23 2.89 -8.59 -0.04
CA ILE A 23 4.01 -8.07 -0.83
C ILE A 23 5.17 -9.07 -0.78
N SER A 24 5.47 -9.62 0.40
CA SER A 24 6.50 -10.64 0.61
C SER A 24 6.28 -11.87 -0.26
N ASP A 25 5.08 -12.45 -0.23
CA ASP A 25 4.70 -13.63 -1.01
C ASP A 25 4.82 -13.36 -2.52
N MET A 26 4.38 -12.18 -2.98
CA MET A 26 4.40 -11.81 -4.39
C MET A 26 5.82 -11.56 -4.93
N LEU A 27 6.70 -11.00 -4.10
CA LEU A 27 8.08 -10.68 -4.49
C LEU A 27 9.07 -11.81 -4.17
N GLU A 28 8.65 -12.85 -3.45
CA GLU A 28 9.52 -13.88 -2.89
C GLU A 28 10.64 -13.30 -2.00
N ILE A 29 10.38 -12.17 -1.34
CA ILE A 29 11.31 -11.48 -0.42
C ILE A 29 10.76 -11.58 1.00
N PRO A 30 11.53 -12.06 2.01
CA PRO A 30 11.06 -12.11 3.40
C PRO A 30 10.64 -10.75 3.97
N TRP A 31 9.69 -10.75 4.90
CA TRP A 31 9.33 -9.55 5.67
C TRP A 31 9.55 -9.77 7.17
N GLY A 32 9.95 -8.72 7.88
CA GLY A 32 10.37 -8.82 9.28
C GLY A 32 11.07 -7.55 9.76
N LYS A 33 11.49 -7.51 11.02
CA LYS A 33 12.12 -6.29 11.60
C LYS A 33 13.42 -5.90 10.91
N ASP A 34 14.18 -6.89 10.45
CA ASP A 34 15.52 -6.72 9.88
C ASP A 34 15.55 -7.04 8.37
N GLU A 35 14.38 -7.12 7.74
CA GLU A 35 14.21 -7.47 6.33
C GLU A 35 13.98 -6.24 5.44
N LEU A 36 13.97 -6.47 4.12
CA LEU A 36 13.71 -5.43 3.11
C LEU A 36 12.26 -4.93 3.11
N ILE A 37 11.33 -5.74 3.63
CA ILE A 37 9.90 -5.44 3.77
C ILE A 37 9.55 -5.44 5.25
N ARG A 38 9.00 -4.34 5.78
CA ARG A 38 8.68 -4.24 7.21
C ARG A 38 7.37 -3.51 7.45
N SER A 39 6.47 -4.06 8.25
CA SER A 39 5.37 -3.29 8.82
C SER A 39 5.92 -2.35 9.89
N ARG A 40 5.65 -1.05 9.81
CA ARG A 40 6.12 -0.12 10.84
C ARG A 40 5.31 -0.21 12.12
N GLU A 41 6.00 0.06 13.22
CA GLU A 41 5.33 0.27 14.50
C GLU A 41 4.48 1.54 14.45
N MET A 42 3.29 1.47 15.04
CA MET A 42 2.38 2.60 15.10
C MET A 42 3.02 3.80 15.81
N GLY A 43 3.00 4.97 15.16
CA GLY A 43 3.47 6.23 15.73
C GLY A 43 4.82 6.70 15.20
N GLN A 44 5.49 5.90 14.36
CA GLN A 44 6.66 6.34 13.60
C GLN A 44 6.24 7.16 12.38
N SER A 45 7.05 8.17 12.01
CA SER A 45 6.82 9.00 10.82
C SER A 45 7.23 8.28 9.53
N GLY A 46 6.41 8.38 8.47
CA GLY A 46 6.63 7.81 7.14
C GLY A 46 5.57 6.77 6.75
N THR A 47 5.87 5.89 5.79
CA THR A 47 4.93 4.88 5.26
C THR A 47 4.61 3.77 6.26
N ASP A 48 3.42 3.15 6.12
CA ASP A 48 2.98 2.03 6.97
C ASP A 48 3.79 0.75 6.70
N ILE A 49 4.22 0.56 5.44
CA ILE A 49 5.17 -0.48 5.04
C ILE A 49 6.49 0.18 4.64
N SER A 50 7.57 -0.18 5.33
CA SER A 50 8.93 0.21 4.96
C SER A 50 9.46 -0.76 3.91
N LEU A 51 9.76 -0.22 2.73
CA LEU A 51 10.40 -0.93 1.62
C LEU A 51 11.75 -0.29 1.33
N ILE A 52 12.78 -1.13 1.22
CA ILE A 52 14.16 -0.73 0.90
C ILE A 52 14.78 -1.71 -0.09
N GLY A 53 15.92 -1.31 -0.68
CA GLY A 53 16.70 -2.18 -1.56
C GLY A 53 15.88 -2.71 -2.74
N GLU A 54 15.94 -4.01 -2.96
CA GLU A 54 15.23 -4.71 -4.03
C GLU A 54 13.71 -4.64 -3.89
N ALA A 55 13.17 -4.75 -2.67
CA ALA A 55 11.73 -4.69 -2.44
C ALA A 55 11.12 -3.36 -2.89
N LEU A 56 11.83 -2.23 -2.67
CA LEU A 56 11.38 -0.93 -3.15
C LEU A 56 11.48 -0.80 -4.68
N LYS A 57 12.47 -1.43 -5.32
CA LYS A 57 12.61 -1.40 -6.78
C LYS A 57 11.48 -2.17 -7.46
N LEU A 58 11.12 -3.34 -6.91
CA LEU A 58 10.06 -4.19 -7.46
C LEU A 58 8.66 -3.73 -7.09
N PHE A 59 8.50 -3.08 -5.93
CA PHE A 59 7.23 -2.52 -5.47
C PHE A 59 7.41 -1.04 -5.07
N PRO A 60 7.54 -0.12 -6.05
CA PRO A 60 7.90 1.28 -5.84
C PRO A 60 6.71 2.11 -5.35
N TYR A 61 6.12 1.72 -4.22
CA TYR A 61 4.96 2.37 -3.65
C TYR A 61 5.20 2.91 -2.23
N ALA A 62 4.70 4.11 -1.98
CA ALA A 62 4.50 4.65 -0.64
C ALA A 62 3.16 4.15 -0.09
N VAL A 63 3.26 3.07 0.70
CA VAL A 63 2.08 2.33 1.17
C VAL A 63 1.50 2.95 2.43
N GLU A 64 0.21 3.27 2.37
CA GLU A 64 -0.64 3.69 3.49
C GLU A 64 -1.77 2.66 3.69
N ILE A 65 -2.16 2.40 4.95
CA ILE A 65 -3.05 1.31 5.32
C ILE A 65 -4.07 1.79 6.36
N LYS A 66 -5.35 1.67 6.05
CA LYS A 66 -6.44 2.11 6.93
C LYS A 66 -7.50 1.02 7.10
N HIS A 67 -7.62 0.50 8.33
CA HIS A 67 -8.75 -0.35 8.74
C HIS A 67 -9.73 0.46 9.60
N GLN A 68 -10.75 1.06 8.96
CA GLN A 68 -11.73 1.93 9.60
C GLN A 68 -13.11 1.83 8.94
N GLU A 69 -14.18 2.06 9.70
CA GLU A 69 -15.56 2.03 9.19
C GLU A 69 -15.94 3.30 8.41
N THR A 70 -15.43 4.45 8.85
CA THR A 70 -15.60 5.74 8.17
C THR A 70 -14.36 6.02 7.34
N TRP A 71 -14.57 6.37 6.07
CA TRP A 71 -13.48 6.58 5.14
C TRP A 71 -13.26 8.07 4.89
N ALA A 72 -12.01 8.51 5.08
CA ALA A 72 -11.54 9.84 4.75
C ALA A 72 -10.52 9.75 3.61
N ILE A 73 -10.90 9.09 2.51
CA ILE A 73 -10.00 8.78 1.39
C ILE A 73 -9.16 10.01 0.94
N PRO A 74 -9.73 11.21 0.74
CA PRO A 74 -8.92 12.36 0.29
C PRO A 74 -7.80 12.75 1.26
N SER A 75 -8.02 12.68 2.57
CA SER A 75 -6.98 13.01 3.55
C SER A 75 -5.91 11.91 3.65
N TRP A 76 -6.31 10.65 3.51
CA TRP A 76 -5.39 9.52 3.48
C TRP A 76 -4.52 9.50 2.23
N ILE A 77 -5.07 9.89 1.07
CA ILE A 77 -4.28 10.10 -0.15
C ILE A 77 -3.23 11.18 0.08
N LYS A 78 -3.59 12.32 0.70
CA LYS A 78 -2.60 13.37 1.03
C LYS A 78 -1.49 12.85 1.93
N GLN A 79 -1.83 12.03 2.93
CA GLN A 79 -0.86 11.39 3.82
C GLN A 79 0.07 10.44 3.06
N ALA A 80 -0.48 9.57 2.21
CA ALA A 80 0.31 8.66 1.37
C ALA A 80 1.25 9.43 0.44
N LYS A 81 0.76 10.50 -0.20
CA LYS A 81 1.54 11.38 -1.07
C LYS A 81 2.69 12.06 -0.32
N SER A 82 2.46 12.55 0.90
CA SER A 82 3.53 13.18 1.70
C SER A 82 4.65 12.23 2.10
N ASN A 83 4.41 10.92 2.05
CA ASN A 83 5.38 9.88 2.37
C ASN A 83 6.04 9.26 1.13
N GLN A 84 5.74 9.77 -0.08
CA GLN A 84 6.38 9.31 -1.32
C GLN A 84 7.88 9.57 -1.28
N LYS A 85 8.64 8.56 -1.68
CA LYS A 85 10.05 8.72 -2.04
C LYS A 85 10.12 9.17 -3.50
N LYS A 86 11.27 9.71 -3.89
CA LYS A 86 11.57 10.00 -5.30
C LYS A 86 11.35 8.73 -6.12
N ASP A 87 10.70 8.86 -7.28
CA ASP A 87 10.44 7.78 -8.23
C ASP A 87 9.54 6.64 -7.68
N SER A 88 8.69 6.94 -6.68
CA SER A 88 7.67 6.02 -6.16
C SER A 88 6.27 6.61 -6.28
N GLU A 89 5.27 5.75 -6.48
CA GLU A 89 3.84 6.13 -6.51
C GLU A 89 3.21 5.98 -5.12
N TRP A 90 2.06 6.61 -4.86
CA TRP A 90 1.31 6.38 -3.62
C TRP A 90 0.35 5.20 -3.79
N LEU A 91 0.13 4.43 -2.72
CA LEU A 91 -0.80 3.30 -2.73
C LEU A 91 -1.50 3.19 -1.38
N LEU A 92 -2.83 3.10 -1.39
CA LEU A 92 -3.63 3.05 -0.17
C LEU A 92 -4.42 1.74 -0.09
N PHE A 93 -4.18 0.95 0.97
CA PHE A 93 -4.99 -0.22 1.30
C PHE A 93 -6.05 0.18 2.34
N VAL A 94 -7.32 -0.04 2.02
CA VAL A 94 -8.45 0.27 2.93
C VAL A 94 -9.29 -0.96 3.19
N LYS A 95 -9.82 -1.05 4.41
CA LYS A 95 -10.67 -2.17 4.83
C LYS A 95 -11.69 -1.73 5.88
N LYS A 96 -12.93 -2.23 5.75
CA LYS A 96 -13.96 -2.20 6.81
C LYS A 96 -14.07 -3.57 7.50
N ASN A 97 -14.69 -3.65 8.67
CA ASN A 97 -14.94 -4.94 9.30
C ASN A 97 -15.80 -5.84 8.41
N ASN A 98 -15.45 -7.13 8.37
CA ASN A 98 -16.14 -8.17 7.60
C ASN A 98 -16.18 -7.95 6.08
N GLU A 99 -15.51 -6.92 5.58
CA GLU A 99 -15.37 -6.64 4.15
C GLU A 99 -13.99 -7.06 3.64
N LYS A 100 -13.92 -7.32 2.34
CA LYS A 100 -12.64 -7.56 1.67
C LYS A 100 -11.82 -6.25 1.61
N PRO A 101 -10.48 -6.32 1.70
CA PRO A 101 -9.62 -5.16 1.46
C PRO A 101 -9.81 -4.60 0.04
N ILE A 102 -9.68 -3.28 -0.10
CA ILE A 102 -9.66 -2.57 -1.38
C ILE A 102 -8.36 -1.79 -1.48
N VAL A 103 -7.87 -1.61 -2.71
CA VAL A 103 -6.72 -0.77 -3.03
C VAL A 103 -7.21 0.48 -3.74
N VAL A 104 -6.73 1.64 -3.29
CA VAL A 104 -6.93 2.93 -3.94
C VAL A 104 -5.58 3.38 -4.50
N ILE A 105 -5.58 3.68 -5.79
CA ILE A 105 -4.42 4.08 -6.57
C ILE A 105 -4.81 5.24 -7.48
N ASP A 106 -3.84 6.00 -7.96
CA ASP A 106 -4.07 6.99 -9.01
C ASP A 106 -4.58 6.31 -10.29
N ALA A 107 -5.53 6.93 -10.97
CA ALA A 107 -6.17 6.34 -12.14
C ALA A 107 -5.19 6.20 -13.31
N GLU A 108 -4.29 7.18 -13.52
CA GLU A 108 -3.30 7.11 -14.60
C GLU A 108 -2.29 5.99 -14.32
N VAL A 109 -1.85 5.86 -13.06
CA VAL A 109 -0.96 4.77 -12.63
C VAL A 109 -1.63 3.40 -12.82
N PHE A 110 -2.93 3.30 -12.55
CA PHE A 110 -3.70 2.08 -12.81
C PHE A 110 -3.72 1.71 -14.30
N PHE A 111 -4.01 2.67 -15.18
CA PHE A 111 -4.04 2.40 -16.61
C PHE A 111 -2.65 2.08 -17.17
N ASP A 112 -1.61 2.76 -16.69
CA ASP A 112 -0.23 2.49 -17.09
C ASP A 112 0.24 1.10 -16.63
N LEU A 113 -0.19 0.65 -15.45
CA LEU A 113 0.02 -0.73 -15.01
C LEU A 113 -0.60 -1.73 -15.99
N TYR A 114 -1.84 -1.49 -16.42
CA TYR A 114 -2.52 -2.35 -17.39
C TYR A 114 -1.85 -2.34 -18.77
N LYS A 115 -1.38 -1.18 -19.26
CA LYS A 115 -0.62 -1.11 -20.52
C LYS A 115 0.64 -1.99 -20.46
N ARG A 116 1.39 -1.90 -19.36
CA ARG A 116 2.59 -2.73 -19.14
C ARG A 116 2.25 -4.22 -19.08
N LEU A 117 1.17 -4.59 -18.37
CA LEU A 117 0.71 -5.98 -18.27
C LEU A 117 0.30 -6.58 -19.60
N LEU A 118 -0.27 -5.78 -20.50
CA LEU A 118 -0.68 -6.21 -21.83
C LEU A 118 0.46 -6.21 -22.86
N ASN A 119 1.69 -5.85 -22.46
CA ASN A 119 2.78 -5.52 -23.38
C ASN A 119 2.29 -4.59 -24.50
N TRP A 120 1.50 -3.57 -24.12
CA TRP A 120 0.94 -2.61 -25.07
C TRP A 120 2.05 -1.71 -25.60
N GLU A 121 2.82 -2.23 -26.54
CA GLU A 121 3.64 -1.44 -27.44
C GLU A 121 2.69 -0.73 -28.41
N ASN A 122 2.82 0.59 -28.54
CA ASN A 122 1.92 1.47 -29.29
C ASN A 122 1.37 0.81 -30.56
N PRO A 123 0.04 0.60 -30.71
CA PRO A 123 -0.53 0.49 -32.03
C PRO A 123 -0.33 1.86 -32.67
N VAL A 124 0.71 1.97 -33.49
CA VAL A 124 0.99 3.16 -34.28
C VAL A 124 -0.28 3.49 -35.07
N GLU A 125 -0.61 4.78 -35.03
CA GLU A 125 -1.76 5.42 -35.64
C GLU A 125 -1.96 4.98 -37.10
N GLU A 126 -3.03 4.23 -37.37
CA GLU A 126 -3.71 4.29 -38.66
C GLU A 126 -4.99 5.09 -38.48
N ARG A 127 -4.89 6.40 -38.75
CA ARG A 127 -6.01 7.25 -39.16
C ARG A 127 -5.56 8.15 -40.29
#